data_AF-A0A8T5HB44-F1
#
_entry.id   AF-A0A8T5HB44-F1
#
_cell.length_a   1.000
_cell.length_b   1.000
_cell.length_c   1.000
_cell.angle_alpha   90.00
_cell.angle_beta   90.00
_cell.angle_gamma   90.00
#
_symmetry.space_group_name_H-M   'P 1'
#
loop_
_entity.id
_entity.type
_entity.pdbx_description
1 polymer ?
#
loop_
_entity_poly.entity_id
_entity_poly.type
_entity_poly.pdbx_seq_one_letter_code
_entity_poly.pdbx_strand_id
1 'polypeptide(L)'
;MKTLLLFPPQINPIHPHLALPLLNSFLKENNYEVEILDTNILAYDYLLTKKHLKKCYDKIKLLKNKDKFQELALLMADYLIENVENSKEQLRNPEIIKDFNNYSKHVRLIKFALNLISCAFPGELISLTQYQSKYNTNTPENILKNIDEENIFTEFNNNIIKDILEKKPDIVGFSIVLMDQLVPALDLAKKIKENNPNIKIVLGGTTITRLIDNIKNNPLYFKYVDFYIKKEGEIAMLELITSLKNNTSLENVPNLVYFHNKIIENKQLSKQILIKDLPFPNFDGFDFNLYLSPNKIIPTIFSRNCYWNKCSFCDICHGYDNAYRIKGIKKLIQEIAHLKNKYHVNYFRFVDEAIHPIHLKEFSNELIKLNLNIKWETACRVEKEFKNPDFCNLLYKSGCRSLSFGVESGSQKVIDLMNKGYDLKDVDKILNSVNNAGISTHIYLMTDFPGESDKEFQETINLMLKNKEFIQSFQVSKFMLTKKSILSKEYSKQKSDPGSSSLNFEINNNTDRPKSLKQTLKENLPHHKVGQELISSHRMIFTDMNSNRFCEY
;
A
#
# COMPACT_ATOMS: atom_id res chain seq x y z
N MET A 1 -9.03 -17.25 23.98
CA MET A 1 -7.86 -17.19 23.09
C MET A 1 -7.64 -15.73 22.76
N LYS A 2 -6.50 -15.19 23.19
CA LYS A 2 -6.10 -13.82 22.94
C LYS A 2 -5.40 -13.72 21.60
N THR A 3 -5.84 -12.79 20.75
CA THR A 3 -5.28 -12.59 19.41
C THR A 3 -4.58 -11.24 19.31
N LEU A 4 -3.34 -11.25 18.84
CA LEU A 4 -2.58 -10.04 18.51
C LEU A 4 -2.47 -9.91 17.00
N LEU A 5 -2.93 -8.78 16.45
CA LEU A 5 -2.86 -8.49 15.02
C LEU A 5 -1.72 -7.51 14.74
N LEU A 6 -0.82 -7.89 13.83
CA LEU A 6 0.37 -7.14 13.44
C LEU A 6 0.28 -6.65 12.00
N PHE A 7 0.71 -5.41 11.78
CA PHE A 7 0.89 -4.85 10.43
C PHE A 7 2.37 -4.62 10.17
N PRO A 8 3.08 -5.58 9.55
CA PRO A 8 4.53 -5.53 9.39
C PRO A 8 4.98 -4.43 8.43
N PRO A 9 6.21 -3.89 8.58
CA PRO A 9 6.80 -3.07 7.53
C PRO A 9 6.97 -3.90 6.25
N GLN A 10 6.97 -3.35 5.05
CA GLN A 10 7.06 -1.93 4.71
C GLN A 10 5.82 -1.36 4.04
N ILE A 11 5.22 -0.31 4.62
CA ILE A 11 4.17 0.55 4.06
C ILE A 11 4.44 2.01 4.47
N ASN A 12 4.09 2.96 3.62
CA ASN A 12 4.25 4.39 3.90
C ASN A 12 3.67 4.81 5.28
N PRO A 13 4.48 5.42 6.18
CA PRO A 13 4.13 5.68 7.57
C PRO A 13 3.30 6.96 7.79
N ILE A 14 2.44 7.35 6.85
CA ILE A 14 1.61 8.56 6.96
C ILE A 14 0.25 8.33 7.63
N HIS A 15 -0.24 7.08 7.64
CA HIS A 15 -1.50 6.70 8.28
C HIS A 15 -1.55 5.18 8.53
N PRO A 16 -2.38 4.69 9.47
CA PRO A 16 -2.59 3.26 9.69
C PRO A 16 -3.16 2.57 8.45
N HIS A 17 -2.96 1.26 8.32
CA HIS A 17 -3.64 0.46 7.30
C HIS A 17 -5.03 -0.02 7.77
N LEU A 18 -6.04 -0.03 6.89
CA LEU A 18 -7.44 -0.29 7.25
C LEU A 18 -7.72 -1.75 7.69
N ALA A 19 -6.93 -2.71 7.22
CA ALA A 19 -7.20 -4.14 7.44
C ALA A 19 -7.31 -4.52 8.93
N LEU A 20 -6.40 -4.04 9.78
CA LEU A 20 -6.41 -4.41 11.20
C LEU A 20 -7.57 -3.77 11.97
N PRO A 21 -7.84 -2.45 11.86
CA PRO A 21 -9.00 -1.83 12.50
C PRO A 21 -10.33 -2.50 12.17
N LEU A 22 -10.55 -2.89 10.91
CA LEU A 22 -11.75 -3.60 10.49
C LEU A 22 -11.83 -5.01 11.10
N LEU A 23 -10.76 -5.80 10.97
CA LEU A 23 -10.73 -7.18 11.49
C LEU A 23 -10.87 -7.20 13.01
N ASN A 24 -10.20 -6.29 13.71
CA ASN A 24 -10.31 -6.11 15.16
C ASN A 24 -11.74 -5.80 15.59
N SER A 25 -12.41 -4.84 14.93
CA SER A 25 -13.80 -4.53 15.27
C SER A 25 -14.71 -5.74 15.02
N PHE A 26 -14.53 -6.44 13.90
CA PHE A 26 -15.30 -7.63 13.56
C PHE A 26 -15.15 -8.75 14.60
N LEU A 27 -13.92 -9.05 15.01
CA LEU A 27 -13.66 -10.08 16.01
C LEU A 27 -14.14 -9.68 17.42
N LYS A 28 -14.01 -8.40 17.79
CA LYS A 28 -14.50 -7.88 19.08
C LYS A 28 -16.01 -7.93 19.20
N GLU A 29 -16.75 -7.60 18.14
CA GLU A 29 -18.22 -7.76 18.13
C GLU A 29 -18.66 -9.23 18.29
N ASN A 30 -17.79 -10.17 17.97
CA ASN A 30 -17.98 -11.60 18.19
C ASN A 30 -17.37 -12.11 19.51
N ASN A 31 -17.13 -11.22 20.48
CA ASN A 31 -16.65 -11.52 21.85
C ASN A 31 -15.25 -12.16 21.92
N TYR A 32 -14.36 -11.84 20.98
CA TYR A 32 -12.95 -12.23 21.05
C TYR A 32 -12.06 -11.09 21.54
N GLU A 33 -11.08 -11.43 22.40
CA GLU A 33 -10.07 -10.49 22.87
C GLU A 33 -9.02 -10.29 21.77
N VAL A 34 -9.03 -9.09 21.18
CA VAL A 34 -8.12 -8.72 20.10
C VAL A 34 -7.38 -7.44 20.43
N GLU A 35 -6.07 -7.47 20.25
CA GLU A 35 -5.19 -6.31 20.31
C GLU A 35 -4.53 -6.08 18.94
N ILE A 36 -4.19 -4.83 18.65
CA ILE A 36 -3.45 -4.45 17.46
C ILE A 36 -2.09 -3.89 17.87
N LEU A 37 -1.07 -4.17 17.05
CA LEU A 37 0.21 -3.50 17.09
C LEU A 37 0.67 -3.20 15.66
N ASP A 38 0.73 -1.91 15.31
CA ASP A 38 1.22 -1.47 14.00
C ASP A 38 2.76 -1.48 14.01
N THR A 39 3.33 -2.65 13.69
CA THR A 39 4.79 -2.82 13.68
C THR A 39 5.46 -2.08 12.53
N ASN A 40 4.72 -1.67 11.50
CA ASN A 40 5.22 -0.81 10.43
C ASN A 40 5.61 0.57 10.97
N ILE A 41 4.69 1.27 11.65
CA ILE A 41 5.03 2.61 12.16
C ILE A 41 6.08 2.55 13.27
N LEU A 42 6.05 1.52 14.11
CA LEU A 42 7.06 1.29 15.14
C LEU A 42 8.45 1.02 14.53
N ALA A 43 8.52 0.29 13.42
CA ALA A 43 9.76 0.08 12.70
C ALA A 43 10.33 1.40 12.18
N TYR A 44 9.51 2.25 11.52
CA TYR A 44 9.96 3.56 11.08
C TYR A 44 10.42 4.45 12.23
N ASP A 45 9.67 4.47 13.34
CA ASP A 45 10.02 5.32 14.47
C ASP A 45 11.37 4.90 15.08
N TYR A 46 11.63 3.58 15.18
CA TYR A 46 12.90 3.00 15.61
C TYR A 46 14.07 3.26 14.66
N LEU A 47 13.86 2.96 13.37
CA LEU A 47 14.87 3.08 12.31
C LEU A 47 15.31 4.54 12.15
N LEU A 48 14.39 5.49 12.30
CA LEU A 48 14.64 6.92 12.19
C LEU A 48 14.97 7.57 13.55
N THR A 49 15.79 6.91 14.37
CA THR A 49 16.36 7.48 15.61
C THR A 49 17.82 7.87 15.41
N LYS A 50 18.27 8.87 16.18
CA LYS A 50 19.70 9.24 16.23
C LYS A 50 20.58 8.03 16.54
N LYS A 51 20.14 7.21 17.50
CA LYS A 51 20.83 6.00 17.95
C LYS A 51 21.00 4.97 16.84
N HIS A 52 19.92 4.66 16.09
CA HIS A 52 19.99 3.67 15.03
C HIS A 52 20.79 4.17 13.82
N LEU A 53 20.61 5.44 13.42
CA LEU A 53 21.43 6.01 12.33
C LEU A 53 22.93 6.02 12.69
N LYS A 54 23.29 6.26 13.95
CA LYS A 54 24.68 6.18 14.40
C LYS A 54 25.25 4.77 14.24
N LYS A 55 24.49 3.73 14.61
CA LYS A 55 24.88 2.33 14.38
C LYS A 55 25.07 2.03 12.90
N CYS A 56 24.17 2.50 12.03
CA CYS A 56 24.30 2.36 10.59
C CYS A 56 25.57 3.04 10.06
N TYR A 57 25.85 4.26 10.51
CA TYR A 57 27.07 4.98 10.18
C TYR A 57 28.34 4.21 10.57
N ASP A 58 28.41 3.70 11.80
CA ASP A 58 29.55 2.93 12.28
C ASP A 58 29.72 1.63 11.47
N LYS A 59 28.60 0.97 11.11
CA LYS A 59 28.59 -0.21 10.24
C LYS A 59 29.16 0.09 8.85
N ILE A 60 28.76 1.21 8.23
CA ILE A 60 29.28 1.63 6.93
C ILE A 60 30.78 1.91 7.01
N LYS A 61 31.25 2.58 8.07
CA LYS A 61 32.68 2.88 8.27
C LYS A 61 33.55 1.62 8.26
N LEU A 62 33.06 0.54 8.86
CA LEU A 62 33.77 -0.75 8.98
C LEU A 62 33.80 -1.56 7.66
N LEU A 63 33.05 -1.16 6.63
CA LEU A 63 33.10 -1.83 5.32
C LEU A 63 34.48 -1.65 4.67
N LYS A 64 35.09 -2.77 4.25
CA LYS A 64 36.42 -2.79 3.61
C LYS A 64 36.43 -2.09 2.25
N ASN A 65 35.43 -2.38 1.42
CA ASN A 65 35.24 -1.76 0.10
C ASN A 65 33.92 -1.00 0.13
N LYS A 66 33.98 0.33 0.00
CA LYS A 66 32.80 1.19 -0.04
C LYS A 66 32.47 1.52 -1.48
N ASP A 67 31.20 1.45 -1.83
CA ASP A 67 30.73 2.02 -3.10
C ASP A 67 30.53 3.54 -2.98
N LYS A 68 30.31 4.20 -4.12
CA LYS A 68 30.11 5.66 -4.19
C LYS A 68 28.90 6.13 -3.36
N PHE A 69 27.85 5.31 -3.23
CA PHE A 69 26.67 5.66 -2.43
C PHE A 69 26.99 5.62 -0.93
N GLN A 70 27.75 4.63 -0.50
CA GLN A 70 28.22 4.51 0.89
C GLN A 70 29.17 5.64 1.26
N GLU A 71 30.08 6.05 0.36
CA GLU A 71 30.93 7.22 0.56
C GLU A 71 30.10 8.51 0.69
N LEU A 72 29.13 8.72 -0.21
CA LEU A 72 28.24 9.87 -0.13
C LEU A 72 27.38 9.87 1.15
N ALA A 73 26.90 8.69 1.57
CA ALA A 73 26.13 8.53 2.79
C ALA A 73 26.94 8.93 4.03
N LEU A 74 28.23 8.58 4.09
CA LEU A 74 29.13 9.00 5.18
C LEU A 74 29.33 10.52 5.24
N LEU A 75 29.40 11.20 4.09
CA LEU A 75 29.54 12.67 4.03
C LEU A 75 28.31 13.38 4.60
N MET A 76 27.11 12.80 4.42
CA MET A 76 25.86 13.38 4.91
C MET A 76 25.49 12.91 6.32
N ALA A 77 26.12 11.85 6.82
CA ALA A 77 25.64 11.10 7.99
C ALA A 77 25.53 11.95 9.25
N ASP A 78 26.53 12.77 9.59
CA ASP A 78 26.49 13.57 10.82
C ASP A 78 25.31 14.55 10.80
N TYR A 79 25.08 15.22 9.66
CA TYR A 79 23.92 16.09 9.47
C TYR A 79 22.59 15.33 9.56
N LEU A 80 22.49 14.14 8.98
CA LEU A 80 21.29 13.31 9.08
C LEU A 80 21.01 12.83 10.51
N ILE A 81 22.06 12.37 11.21
CA ILE A 81 21.99 11.87 12.60
C ILE A 81 21.51 12.98 13.54
N GLU A 82 21.96 14.22 13.34
CA GLU A 82 21.55 15.38 14.16
C GLU A 82 20.13 15.86 13.85
N ASN A 83 19.65 15.71 12.61
CA ASN A 83 18.40 16.33 12.15
C ASN A 83 17.22 15.37 11.94
N VAL A 84 17.41 14.04 12.03
CA VAL A 84 16.35 13.06 11.74
C VAL A 84 15.16 13.18 12.69
N GLU A 85 15.40 13.33 13.99
CA GLU A 85 14.34 13.40 15.01
C GLU A 85 13.53 14.69 14.89
N ASN A 86 14.21 15.85 14.78
CA ASN A 86 13.55 17.12 14.46
C ASN A 86 12.76 17.01 13.14
N SER A 87 13.28 16.31 12.12
CA SER A 87 12.52 16.12 10.88
C SER A 87 11.24 15.31 11.06
N LYS A 88 11.24 14.27 11.91
CA LYS A 88 10.01 13.56 12.28
C LYS A 88 9.02 14.49 12.97
N GLU A 89 9.47 15.29 13.92
CA GLU A 89 8.63 16.25 14.66
C GLU A 89 8.02 17.31 13.74
N GLN A 90 8.81 17.87 12.83
CA GLN A 90 8.34 18.84 11.85
C GLN A 90 7.28 18.22 10.91
N LEU A 91 7.49 16.98 10.44
CA LEU A 91 6.49 16.28 9.61
C LEU A 91 5.20 15.93 10.36
N ARG A 92 5.24 15.86 11.69
CA ARG A 92 4.08 15.66 12.57
C ARG A 92 3.38 16.98 12.93
N ASN A 93 3.99 18.13 12.65
CA ASN A 93 3.48 19.45 13.02
C ASN A 93 2.44 19.96 12.00
N PRO A 94 1.17 20.21 12.41
CA PRO A 94 0.14 20.79 11.54
C PRO A 94 0.47 22.18 10.96
N GLU A 95 1.44 22.90 11.52
CA GLU A 95 1.83 24.22 11.02
C GLU A 95 2.78 24.14 9.81
N ILE A 96 3.48 23.02 9.63
CA ILE A 96 4.42 22.85 8.50
C ILE A 96 3.72 22.95 7.14
N ILE A 97 2.41 22.73 7.13
CA ILE A 97 1.55 22.81 5.93
C ILE A 97 1.56 24.21 5.31
N LYS A 98 1.82 25.24 6.13
CA LYS A 98 1.91 26.63 5.68
C LYS A 98 3.18 26.90 4.86
N ASP A 99 4.21 26.06 5.01
CA ASP A 99 5.47 26.17 4.27
C ASP A 99 5.83 24.82 3.63
N PHE A 100 5.36 24.62 2.40
CA PHE A 100 5.63 23.41 1.64
C PHE A 100 7.12 23.20 1.33
N ASN A 101 7.91 24.28 1.19
CA ASN A 101 9.35 24.12 0.96
C ASN A 101 10.02 23.50 2.18
N ASN A 102 9.62 23.96 3.37
CA ASN A 102 10.08 23.37 4.63
C ASN A 102 9.57 21.92 4.81
N TYR A 103 8.31 21.65 4.50
CA TYR A 103 7.78 20.27 4.47
C TYR A 103 8.61 19.36 3.53
N SER A 104 8.85 19.80 2.29
CA SER A 104 9.62 19.04 1.30
C SER A 104 11.06 18.78 1.75
N LYS A 105 11.69 19.77 2.40
CA LYS A 105 13.02 19.62 3.01
C LYS A 105 13.04 18.48 4.02
N HIS A 106 12.09 18.43 4.95
CA HIS A 106 12.05 17.36 5.95
C HIS A 106 11.71 15.99 5.37
N VAL A 107 10.83 15.91 4.37
CA VAL A 107 10.60 14.65 3.62
C VAL A 107 11.90 14.16 2.96
N ARG A 108 12.69 15.06 2.35
CA ARG A 108 13.99 14.70 1.76
C ARG A 108 14.98 14.20 2.81
N LEU A 109 15.02 14.82 3.99
CA LEU A 109 15.90 14.36 5.08
C LEU A 109 15.55 12.95 5.54
N ILE A 110 14.26 12.63 5.68
CA ILE A 110 13.82 11.26 5.98
C ILE A 110 14.24 10.29 4.88
N LYS A 111 14.07 10.66 3.59
CA LYS A 111 14.53 9.82 2.47
C LYS A 111 16.04 9.58 2.51
N PHE A 112 16.84 10.61 2.79
CA PHE A 112 18.29 10.46 2.92
C PHE A 112 18.71 9.62 4.14
N ALA A 113 17.99 9.74 5.25
CA ALA A 113 18.20 8.87 6.42
C ALA A 113 17.91 7.39 6.08
N LEU A 114 16.83 7.09 5.36
CA LEU A 114 16.53 5.74 4.89
C LEU A 114 17.59 5.20 3.90
N ASN A 115 18.15 6.07 3.05
CA ASN A 115 19.27 5.71 2.19
C ASN A 115 20.54 5.38 3.01
N LEU A 116 20.83 6.15 4.08
CA LEU A 116 21.93 5.86 5.00
C LEU A 116 21.73 4.47 5.65
N ILE A 117 20.51 4.13 6.07
CA ILE A 117 20.19 2.80 6.58
C ILE A 117 20.45 1.73 5.51
N SER A 118 19.94 1.92 4.30
CA SER A 118 20.16 0.99 3.17
C SER A 118 21.66 0.75 2.91
N CYS A 119 22.49 1.79 2.98
CA CYS A 119 23.94 1.70 2.79
C CYS A 119 24.62 0.80 3.84
N ALA A 120 24.06 0.67 5.04
CA ALA A 120 24.58 -0.18 6.11
C ALA A 120 24.25 -1.68 5.92
N PHE A 121 23.33 -2.02 5.01
CA PHE A 121 22.90 -3.39 4.73
C PHE A 121 23.04 -3.71 3.24
N PRO A 122 24.25 -4.12 2.78
CA PRO A 122 24.50 -4.37 1.36
C PRO A 122 23.52 -5.37 0.73
N GLY A 123 22.89 -4.94 -0.36
CA GLY A 123 21.86 -5.71 -1.09
C GLY A 123 20.43 -5.42 -0.64
N GLU A 124 20.24 -4.64 0.44
CA GLU A 124 18.93 -4.19 0.88
C GLU A 124 18.70 -2.71 0.59
N LEU A 125 17.44 -2.36 0.39
CA LEU A 125 17.02 -0.97 0.22
C LEU A 125 15.71 -0.75 0.96
N ILE A 126 15.63 0.34 1.70
CA ILE A 126 14.40 0.83 2.33
C ILE A 126 14.12 2.26 1.87
N SER A 127 12.88 2.54 1.48
CA SER A 127 12.38 3.88 1.16
C SER A 127 11.02 4.11 1.81
N LEU A 128 10.42 5.29 1.64
CA LEU A 128 9.06 5.55 2.14
C LEU A 128 7.97 4.67 1.47
N THR A 129 8.30 3.96 0.38
CA THR A 129 7.33 3.22 -0.42
C THR A 129 7.73 1.80 -0.79
N GLN A 130 8.99 1.42 -0.57
CA GLN A 130 9.45 0.08 -0.90
C GLN A 130 10.46 -0.43 0.13
N TYR A 131 10.52 -1.74 0.24
CA TYR A 131 11.64 -2.46 0.80
C TYR A 131 12.08 -3.54 -0.17
N GLN A 132 13.34 -3.49 -0.57
CA GLN A 132 13.99 -4.53 -1.34
C GLN A 132 14.90 -5.33 -0.42
N SER A 133 14.71 -6.63 -0.41
CA SER A 133 15.52 -7.58 0.32
C SER A 133 16.75 -8.02 -0.48
N LYS A 134 17.79 -8.47 0.23
CA LYS A 134 19.04 -9.00 -0.33
C LYS A 134 18.88 -10.12 -1.35
N TYR A 135 17.90 -11.00 -1.09
CA TYR A 135 17.52 -12.10 -1.97
C TYR A 135 16.13 -11.84 -2.55
N ASN A 136 15.85 -12.38 -3.74
CA ASN A 136 14.50 -12.31 -4.29
C ASN A 136 13.51 -13.05 -3.39
N THR A 137 12.31 -12.51 -3.21
CA THR A 137 11.28 -13.08 -2.33
C THR A 137 10.30 -13.99 -3.08
N ASN A 138 10.71 -14.52 -4.24
CA ASN A 138 9.85 -15.35 -5.08
C ASN A 138 9.78 -16.80 -4.60
N THR A 139 10.77 -17.26 -3.84
CA THR A 139 10.85 -18.62 -3.30
C THR A 139 11.00 -18.62 -1.79
N PRO A 140 10.43 -19.61 -1.08
CA PRO A 140 10.54 -19.67 0.37
C PRO A 140 11.99 -19.89 0.83
N GLU A 141 12.83 -20.58 0.06
CA GLU A 141 14.25 -20.80 0.38
C GLU A 141 15.01 -19.47 0.48
N ASN A 142 14.78 -18.55 -0.45
CA ASN A 142 15.42 -17.24 -0.44
C ASN A 142 14.89 -16.35 0.69
N ILE A 143 13.59 -16.45 1.00
CA ILE A 143 13.00 -15.76 2.15
C ILE A 143 13.62 -16.28 3.45
N LEU A 144 13.70 -17.60 3.62
CA LEU A 144 14.28 -18.25 4.79
C LEU A 144 15.76 -17.90 4.95
N LYS A 145 16.52 -17.91 3.86
CA LYS A 145 17.92 -17.46 3.87
C LYS A 145 18.05 -16.00 4.33
N ASN A 146 17.12 -15.13 3.91
CA ASN A 146 17.14 -13.72 4.29
C ASN A 146 16.91 -13.52 5.80
N ILE A 147 15.99 -14.28 6.40
CA ILE A 147 15.68 -14.18 7.84
C ILE A 147 16.65 -14.97 8.73
N ASP A 148 17.53 -15.79 8.12
CA ASP A 148 18.65 -16.43 8.81
C ASP A 148 19.90 -15.52 8.85
N GLU A 149 19.96 -14.53 7.96
CA GLU A 149 20.98 -13.47 7.96
C GLU A 149 20.46 -12.18 8.65
N GLU A 150 21.38 -11.28 9.00
CA GLU A 150 21.02 -9.96 9.48
C GLU A 150 20.45 -9.10 8.33
N ASN A 151 19.25 -8.56 8.54
CA ASN A 151 18.55 -7.64 7.66
C ASN A 151 18.20 -6.32 8.38
N ILE A 152 17.69 -5.33 7.62
CA ILE A 152 17.36 -3.99 8.15
C ILE A 152 16.44 -4.05 9.39
N PHE A 153 15.53 -5.03 9.45
CA PHE A 153 14.54 -5.14 10.51
C PHE A 153 14.96 -6.06 11.66
N THR A 154 16.09 -6.77 11.55
CA THR A 154 16.50 -7.78 12.53
C THR A 154 16.57 -7.21 13.94
N GLU A 155 17.22 -6.06 14.12
CA GLU A 155 17.39 -5.43 15.44
C GLU A 155 16.04 -4.92 16.00
N PHE A 156 15.22 -4.28 15.16
CA PHE A 156 13.87 -3.85 15.55
C PHE A 156 13.01 -5.03 16.03
N ASN A 157 13.00 -6.11 15.24
CA ASN A 157 12.25 -7.33 15.56
C ASN A 157 12.75 -7.99 16.86
N ASN A 158 14.05 -7.90 17.17
CA ASN A 158 14.60 -8.37 18.44
C ASN A 158 14.14 -7.52 19.63
N ASN A 159 13.94 -6.21 19.43
CA ASN A 159 13.52 -5.32 20.51
C ASN A 159 12.02 -5.47 20.82
N ILE A 160 11.18 -5.59 19.80
CA ILE A 160 9.71 -5.62 19.95
C ILE A 160 9.19 -6.98 20.44
N ILE A 161 10.02 -8.04 20.40
CA ILE A 161 9.60 -9.39 20.80
C ILE A 161 9.12 -9.44 22.25
N LYS A 162 9.79 -8.70 23.14
CA LYS A 162 9.43 -8.63 24.56
C LYS A 162 8.03 -8.07 24.73
N ASP A 163 7.72 -6.96 24.08
CA ASP A 163 6.41 -6.30 24.13
C ASP A 163 5.30 -7.23 23.58
N ILE A 164 5.62 -8.01 22.54
CA ILE A 164 4.69 -9.00 21.96
C ILE A 164 4.41 -10.13 22.96
N LEU A 165 5.43 -10.68 23.60
CA LEU A 165 5.27 -11.78 24.55
C LEU A 165 4.61 -11.36 25.87
N GLU A 166 4.84 -10.13 26.33
CA GLU A 166 4.19 -9.55 27.52
C GLU A 166 2.66 -9.44 27.35
N LYS A 167 2.19 -9.28 26.11
CA LYS A 167 0.75 -9.32 25.79
C LYS A 167 0.14 -10.71 25.95
N LYS A 168 0.95 -11.77 26.07
CA LYS A 168 0.54 -13.18 26.19
C LYS A 168 -0.47 -13.63 25.11
N PRO A 169 -0.18 -13.42 23.80
CA PRO A 169 -1.07 -13.85 22.75
C PRO A 169 -1.06 -15.38 22.60
N ASP A 170 -2.23 -15.97 22.34
CA ASP A 170 -2.33 -17.36 21.88
C ASP A 170 -2.14 -17.43 20.35
N ILE A 171 -2.53 -16.36 19.65
CA ILE A 171 -2.51 -16.25 18.19
C ILE A 171 -1.89 -14.91 17.82
N VAL A 172 -0.96 -14.91 16.86
CA VAL A 172 -0.43 -13.70 16.21
C VAL A 172 -0.78 -13.74 14.72
N GLY A 173 -1.57 -12.76 14.29
CA GLY A 173 -2.00 -12.60 12.89
C GLY A 173 -1.24 -11.49 12.19
N PHE A 174 -0.69 -11.75 11.00
CA PHE A 174 0.00 -10.78 10.17
C PHE A 174 -0.83 -10.44 8.93
N SER A 175 -1.04 -9.15 8.67
CA SER A 175 -1.69 -8.68 7.44
C SER A 175 -0.64 -8.27 6.39
N ILE A 176 -0.41 -9.14 5.40
CA ILE A 176 0.55 -8.98 4.30
C ILE A 176 -0.18 -8.52 3.03
N VAL A 177 -0.02 -7.24 2.67
CA VAL A 177 -0.65 -6.62 1.50
C VAL A 177 0.33 -6.27 0.38
N LEU A 178 1.64 -6.26 0.67
CA LEU A 178 2.74 -6.11 -0.29
C LEU A 178 3.75 -7.27 -0.17
N MET A 179 4.50 -7.57 -1.23
CA MET A 179 5.56 -8.59 -1.20
C MET A 179 6.70 -8.20 -0.26
N ASP A 180 7.01 -6.91 -0.20
CA ASP A 180 8.04 -6.29 0.64
C ASP A 180 7.83 -6.56 2.14
N GLN A 181 6.61 -6.91 2.55
CA GLN A 181 6.29 -7.22 3.94
C GLN A 181 6.67 -8.65 4.37
N LEU A 182 6.97 -9.56 3.43
CA LEU A 182 7.17 -10.98 3.75
C LEU A 182 8.41 -11.23 4.61
N VAL A 183 9.55 -10.64 4.26
CA VAL A 183 10.81 -10.83 5.01
C VAL A 183 10.70 -10.32 6.44
N PRO A 184 10.36 -9.04 6.71
CA PRO A 184 10.20 -8.56 8.09
C PRO A 184 9.12 -9.30 8.88
N ALA A 185 8.01 -9.71 8.24
CA ALA A 185 6.97 -10.48 8.92
C ALA A 185 7.45 -11.88 9.33
N LEU A 186 8.16 -12.58 8.44
CA LEU A 186 8.64 -13.93 8.72
C LEU A 186 9.85 -13.94 9.66
N ASP A 187 10.70 -12.91 9.64
CA ASP A 187 11.74 -12.72 10.64
C ASP A 187 11.12 -12.55 12.04
N LEU A 188 10.08 -11.73 12.16
CA LEU A 188 9.36 -11.58 13.42
C LEU A 188 8.63 -12.87 13.83
N ALA A 189 7.97 -13.56 12.89
CA ALA A 189 7.30 -14.84 13.16
C ALA A 189 8.28 -15.92 13.65
N LYS A 190 9.47 -16.01 13.02
CA LYS A 190 10.57 -16.89 13.46
C LYS A 190 10.94 -16.59 14.92
N LYS A 191 11.20 -15.33 15.26
CA LYS A 191 11.56 -14.93 16.63
C LYS A 191 10.46 -15.22 17.64
N ILE A 192 9.19 -15.03 17.26
CA ILE A 192 8.05 -15.43 18.10
C ILE A 192 8.05 -16.94 18.35
N LYS A 193 8.22 -17.75 17.31
CA LYS A 193 8.25 -19.22 17.45
C LYS A 193 9.45 -19.73 18.24
N GLU A 194 10.62 -19.10 18.10
CA GLU A 194 11.84 -19.44 18.86
C GLU A 194 11.67 -19.16 20.36
N ASN A 195 10.95 -18.10 20.74
CA ASN A 195 10.69 -17.77 22.14
C ASN A 195 9.46 -18.49 22.71
N ASN A 196 8.45 -18.76 21.89
CA ASN A 196 7.26 -19.51 22.30
C ASN A 196 6.63 -20.26 21.12
N PRO A 197 6.93 -21.57 20.96
CA PRO A 197 6.44 -22.36 19.82
C PRO A 197 4.92 -22.61 19.85
N ASN A 198 4.26 -22.41 21.01
CA ASN A 198 2.83 -22.67 21.19
C ASN A 198 1.96 -21.57 20.55
N ILE A 199 2.49 -20.36 20.38
CA ILE A 199 1.78 -19.24 19.74
C ILE A 199 1.47 -19.61 18.29
N LYS A 200 0.21 -19.53 17.88
CA LYS A 200 -0.19 -19.80 16.50
C LYS A 200 0.04 -18.59 15.62
N ILE A 201 0.75 -18.77 14.52
CA ILE A 201 1.06 -17.73 13.55
C ILE A 201 0.11 -17.86 12.35
N VAL A 202 -0.59 -16.77 12.05
CA VAL A 202 -1.53 -16.68 10.92
C VAL A 202 -1.07 -15.58 9.97
N LEU A 203 -0.91 -15.88 8.68
CA LEU A 203 -0.65 -14.86 7.65
C LEU A 203 -1.88 -14.70 6.75
N GLY A 204 -2.35 -13.47 6.58
CA GLY A 204 -3.45 -13.12 5.68
C GLY A 204 -3.13 -11.92 4.81
N GLY A 205 -4.06 -11.56 3.92
CA GLY A 205 -3.95 -10.38 3.06
C GLY A 205 -3.85 -10.68 1.56
N THR A 206 -3.83 -9.63 0.76
CA THR A 206 -3.87 -9.71 -0.71
C THR A 206 -2.64 -10.42 -1.29
N THR A 207 -1.47 -10.22 -0.71
CA THR A 207 -0.23 -10.91 -1.11
C THR A 207 -0.33 -12.41 -0.87
N ILE A 208 -0.85 -12.84 0.29
CA ILE A 208 -1.05 -14.26 0.60
C ILE A 208 -2.01 -14.91 -0.40
N THR A 209 -3.06 -14.20 -0.77
CA THR A 209 -4.04 -14.65 -1.78
C THR A 209 -3.41 -14.86 -3.17
N ARG A 210 -2.44 -14.02 -3.53
CA ARG A 210 -1.67 -14.12 -4.78
C ARG A 210 -0.64 -15.25 -4.73
N LEU A 211 -0.02 -15.48 -3.58
CA LEU A 211 1.00 -16.51 -3.37
C LEU A 211 0.46 -17.89 -3.05
N ILE A 212 -0.85 -18.06 -2.94
CA ILE A 212 -1.45 -19.32 -2.45
C ILE A 212 -1.03 -20.56 -3.25
N ASP A 213 -0.84 -20.43 -4.56
CA ASP A 213 -0.38 -21.53 -5.41
C ASP A 213 1.09 -21.91 -5.15
N ASN A 214 1.91 -20.96 -4.70
CA ASN A 214 3.28 -21.25 -4.27
C ASN A 214 3.26 -21.88 -2.86
N ILE A 215 2.46 -21.32 -1.96
CA ILE A 215 2.32 -21.77 -0.57
C ILE A 215 1.86 -23.23 -0.51
N LYS A 216 0.84 -23.60 -1.29
CA LYS A 216 0.26 -24.95 -1.26
C LYS A 216 1.16 -26.04 -1.85
N ASN A 217 2.20 -25.64 -2.57
CA ASN A 217 3.10 -26.56 -3.29
C ASN A 217 4.49 -26.65 -2.64
N ASN A 218 4.78 -25.89 -1.59
CA ASN A 218 6.08 -25.94 -0.92
C ASN A 218 5.91 -25.89 0.62
N PRO A 219 6.23 -26.98 1.33
CA PRO A 219 6.06 -27.05 2.78
C PRO A 219 6.97 -26.09 3.56
N LEU A 220 8.03 -25.53 2.96
CA LEU A 220 8.92 -24.58 3.63
C LEU A 220 8.20 -23.29 4.05
N TYR A 221 7.10 -22.93 3.40
CA TYR A 221 6.25 -21.82 3.84
C TYR A 221 5.70 -22.04 5.26
N PHE A 222 5.50 -23.29 5.70
CA PHE A 222 4.97 -23.62 7.01
C PHE A 222 6.03 -23.73 8.12
N LYS A 223 7.31 -23.40 7.85
CA LYS A 223 8.39 -23.51 8.86
C LYS A 223 8.13 -22.67 10.12
N TYR A 224 7.62 -21.45 9.93
CA TYR A 224 7.31 -20.50 11.02
C TYR A 224 5.86 -20.00 11.01
N VAL A 225 5.02 -20.60 10.17
CA VAL A 225 3.62 -20.18 9.97
C VAL A 225 2.71 -21.40 10.12
N ASP A 226 1.71 -21.31 10.99
CA ASP A 226 0.77 -22.41 11.21
C ASP A 226 -0.38 -22.36 10.19
N PHE A 227 -0.84 -21.14 9.85
CA PHE A 227 -2.06 -20.92 9.07
C PHE A 227 -1.89 -19.80 8.05
N TYR A 228 -2.48 -19.98 6.87
CA TYR A 228 -2.69 -18.91 5.89
C TYR A 228 -4.17 -18.69 5.65
N ILE A 229 -4.58 -17.44 5.53
CA ILE A 229 -5.94 -17.05 5.16
C ILE A 229 -5.88 -16.32 3.80
N LYS A 230 -6.49 -16.91 2.77
CA LYS A 230 -6.66 -16.27 1.46
C LYS A 230 -7.96 -15.44 1.41
N LYS A 231 -8.05 -14.49 0.47
CA LYS A 231 -9.23 -13.62 0.26
C LYS A 231 -9.61 -12.84 1.53
N GLU A 232 -10.91 -12.69 1.78
CA GLU A 232 -11.47 -12.01 2.95
C GLU A 232 -11.22 -12.81 4.23
N GLY A 233 -10.76 -12.11 5.27
CA GLY A 233 -10.25 -12.74 6.48
C GLY A 233 -11.20 -12.70 7.67
N GLU A 234 -12.29 -11.94 7.61
CA GLU A 234 -13.17 -11.68 8.74
C GLU A 234 -13.81 -12.97 9.27
N ILE A 235 -14.58 -13.68 8.42
CA ILE A 235 -15.18 -14.97 8.81
C ILE A 235 -14.10 -16.04 9.02
N ALA A 236 -13.09 -16.07 8.16
CA ALA A 236 -12.04 -17.10 8.23
C ALA A 236 -11.29 -17.05 9.57
N MET A 237 -10.92 -15.85 10.03
CA MET A 237 -10.24 -15.65 11.30
C MET A 237 -11.17 -15.96 12.48
N LEU A 238 -12.44 -15.56 12.41
CA LEU A 238 -13.44 -15.87 13.43
C LEU A 238 -13.61 -17.39 13.62
N GLU A 239 -13.82 -18.11 12.52
CA GLU A 239 -13.99 -19.58 12.51
C GLU A 239 -12.71 -20.30 12.93
N LEU A 240 -11.53 -19.78 12.55
CA LEU A 240 -10.24 -20.30 12.99
C LEU A 240 -10.07 -20.18 14.50
N ILE A 241 -10.27 -18.99 15.07
CA ILE A 241 -10.13 -18.76 16.51
C ILE A 241 -11.17 -19.61 17.27
N THR A 242 -12.40 -19.67 16.78
CA THR A 242 -13.48 -20.49 17.38
C THR A 242 -13.10 -21.97 17.40
N SER A 243 -12.62 -22.49 16.27
CA SER A 243 -12.25 -23.90 16.17
C SER A 243 -11.04 -24.24 17.05
N LEU A 244 -10.02 -23.37 17.10
CA LEU A 244 -8.87 -23.55 17.97
C LEU A 244 -9.26 -23.49 19.46
N LYS A 245 -10.16 -22.59 19.85
CA LYS A 245 -10.63 -22.45 21.24
C LYS A 245 -11.41 -23.68 21.70
N ASN A 246 -12.24 -24.24 20.82
CA ASN A 246 -13.11 -25.37 21.13
C ASN A 246 -12.47 -26.73 20.81
N ASN A 247 -11.23 -26.76 20.29
CA ASN A 247 -10.55 -27.96 19.79
C ASN A 247 -11.40 -28.75 18.76
N THR A 248 -12.09 -28.05 17.87
CA THR A 248 -12.90 -28.67 16.79
C THR A 248 -12.13 -28.75 15.47
N SER A 249 -12.65 -29.54 14.53
CA SER A 249 -12.05 -29.71 13.20
C SER A 249 -11.88 -28.37 12.47
N LEU A 250 -10.72 -28.21 11.82
CA LEU A 250 -10.42 -27.04 10.98
C LEU A 250 -10.96 -27.17 9.56
N GLU A 251 -11.50 -28.33 9.15
CA GLU A 251 -11.91 -28.61 7.76
C GLU A 251 -12.97 -27.66 7.21
N ASN A 252 -13.79 -27.08 8.09
CA ASN A 252 -14.86 -26.15 7.72
C ASN A 252 -14.45 -24.68 7.84
N VAL A 253 -13.23 -24.37 8.28
CA VAL A 253 -12.75 -22.98 8.37
C VAL A 253 -12.52 -22.47 6.94
N PRO A 254 -13.26 -21.46 6.49
CA PRO A 254 -13.22 -21.04 5.10
C PRO A 254 -11.92 -20.31 4.77
N ASN A 255 -11.47 -20.46 3.52
CA ASN A 255 -10.24 -19.82 3.02
C ASN A 255 -8.96 -20.19 3.78
N LEU A 256 -9.01 -21.16 4.69
CA LEU A 256 -7.86 -21.58 5.47
C LEU A 256 -6.95 -22.49 4.62
N VAL A 257 -5.65 -22.28 4.73
CA VAL A 257 -4.62 -23.19 4.26
C VAL A 257 -3.67 -23.51 5.41
N TYR A 258 -3.45 -24.79 5.65
CA TYR A 258 -2.68 -25.27 6.80
C TYR A 258 -1.99 -26.60 6.51
N PHE A 259 -1.01 -26.94 7.33
CA PHE A 259 -0.29 -28.21 7.22
C PHE A 259 -0.82 -29.24 8.23
N HIS A 260 -1.27 -30.39 7.74
CA HIS A 260 -1.64 -31.55 8.56
C HIS A 260 -1.30 -32.84 7.82
N ASN A 261 -0.07 -33.35 8.03
CA ASN A 261 0.60 -34.41 7.25
C ASN A 261 0.85 -34.08 5.77
N LYS A 262 -0.06 -33.32 5.17
CA LYS A 262 0.00 -32.70 3.84
C LYS A 262 -0.57 -31.28 3.95
N ILE A 263 -0.36 -30.48 2.93
CA ILE A 263 -0.99 -29.15 2.87
C ILE A 263 -2.47 -29.32 2.52
N ILE A 264 -3.34 -28.75 3.34
CA ILE A 264 -4.78 -28.75 3.18
C ILE A 264 -5.22 -27.33 2.83
N GLU A 265 -5.96 -27.20 1.73
CA GLU A 265 -6.59 -25.96 1.31
C GLU A 265 -8.11 -26.12 1.41
N ASN A 266 -8.72 -25.45 2.38
CA ASN A 266 -10.16 -25.52 2.56
C ASN A 266 -10.89 -24.77 1.43
N LYS A 267 -12.09 -25.27 1.13
CA LYS A 267 -12.96 -24.65 0.14
C LYS A 267 -13.41 -23.27 0.63
N GLN A 268 -13.72 -22.44 -0.34
CA GLN A 268 -14.26 -21.12 -0.08
C GLN A 268 -15.73 -21.20 0.36
N LEU A 269 -16.14 -20.29 1.25
CA LEU A 269 -17.56 -20.07 1.58
C LEU A 269 -18.38 -19.68 0.36
N SER A 270 -19.59 -20.22 0.27
CA SER A 270 -20.62 -19.76 -0.67
C SER A 270 -21.26 -18.42 -0.27
N LYS A 271 -21.06 -17.95 0.97
CA LYS A 271 -21.67 -16.72 1.50
C LYS A 271 -20.61 -15.82 2.15
N GLN A 272 -20.23 -14.76 1.46
CA GLN A 272 -19.38 -13.69 2.00
C GLN A 272 -20.17 -12.78 2.94
N ILE A 273 -19.49 -12.11 3.87
CA ILE A 273 -20.09 -11.00 4.63
C ILE A 273 -20.52 -9.92 3.66
N LEU A 274 -21.70 -9.34 3.87
CA LEU A 274 -22.10 -8.15 3.15
C LEU A 274 -21.34 -6.96 3.74
N ILE A 275 -20.72 -6.15 2.89
CA ILE A 275 -19.97 -4.96 3.32
C ILE A 275 -20.80 -4.00 4.19
N LYS A 276 -22.13 -3.98 3.99
CA LYS A 276 -23.08 -3.22 4.80
C LYS A 276 -23.24 -3.74 6.23
N ASP A 277 -22.82 -4.98 6.50
CA ASP A 277 -22.91 -5.62 7.82
C ASP A 277 -21.56 -5.55 8.56
N LEU A 278 -20.49 -5.11 7.90
CA LEU A 278 -19.20 -4.87 8.56
C LEU A 278 -19.33 -3.78 9.62
N PRO A 279 -18.64 -3.92 10.76
CA PRO A 279 -18.62 -2.88 11.78
C PRO A 279 -17.75 -1.70 11.37
N PHE A 280 -17.87 -0.62 12.14
CA PHE A 280 -17.00 0.54 11.98
C PHE A 280 -15.58 0.16 12.38
N PRO A 281 -14.55 0.56 11.61
CA PRO A 281 -13.17 0.23 11.95
C PRO A 281 -12.79 0.80 13.32
N ASN A 282 -12.10 -0.01 14.14
CA ASN A 282 -11.64 0.41 15.45
C ASN A 282 -10.13 0.70 15.46
N PHE A 283 -9.76 1.97 15.61
CA PHE A 283 -8.37 2.46 15.70
C PHE A 283 -7.87 2.62 17.15
N ASP A 284 -8.54 2.01 18.14
CA ASP A 284 -8.04 1.98 19.51
C ASP A 284 -6.72 1.21 19.57
N GLY A 285 -5.72 1.76 20.26
CA GLY A 285 -4.38 1.20 20.35
C GLY A 285 -3.39 1.71 19.30
N PHE A 286 -3.84 2.52 18.33
CA PHE A 286 -2.94 3.22 17.42
C PHE A 286 -2.47 4.55 18.04
N ASP A 287 -1.15 4.76 18.06
CA ASP A 287 -0.58 6.06 18.39
C ASP A 287 -0.45 6.91 17.13
N PHE A 288 -1.44 7.77 16.91
CA PHE A 288 -1.46 8.66 15.75
C PHE A 288 -0.29 9.67 15.73
N ASN A 289 0.38 9.91 16.86
CA ASN A 289 1.50 10.85 16.92
C ASN A 289 2.79 10.27 16.33
N LEU A 290 2.85 8.95 16.08
CA LEU A 290 4.01 8.32 15.47
C LEU A 290 4.04 8.52 13.95
N TYR A 291 2.89 8.63 13.29
CA TYR A 291 2.80 8.76 11.83
C TYR A 291 3.45 10.04 11.33
N LEU A 292 4.18 9.95 10.22
CA LEU A 292 4.89 11.07 9.59
C LEU A 292 3.95 11.91 8.74
N SER A 293 2.86 12.38 9.35
CA SER A 293 1.84 13.20 8.71
C SER A 293 1.46 14.37 9.63
N PRO A 294 1.31 15.60 9.09
CA PRO A 294 0.99 16.77 9.89
C PRO A 294 -0.49 16.80 10.31
N ASN A 295 -1.34 15.93 9.74
CA ASN A 295 -2.67 15.69 10.28
C ASN A 295 -2.92 14.20 10.44
N LYS A 296 -3.81 13.87 11.39
CA LYS A 296 -4.34 12.52 11.55
C LYS A 296 -5.23 12.17 10.36
N ILE A 297 -4.89 11.10 9.64
CA ILE A 297 -5.67 10.56 8.53
C ILE A 297 -6.24 9.21 8.97
N ILE A 298 -7.53 9.00 8.76
CA ILE A 298 -8.17 7.71 8.96
C ILE A 298 -8.54 7.10 7.61
N PRO A 299 -8.06 5.88 7.29
CA PRO A 299 -8.56 5.17 6.13
C PRO A 299 -9.96 4.62 6.40
N THR A 300 -10.79 4.56 5.36
CA THR A 300 -12.08 3.86 5.34
C THR A 300 -12.31 3.31 3.93
N ILE A 301 -13.40 2.58 3.74
CA ILE A 301 -13.77 1.96 2.47
C ILE A 301 -15.24 2.22 2.15
N PHE A 302 -15.49 2.57 0.91
CA PHE A 302 -16.82 2.83 0.34
C PHE A 302 -17.44 1.53 -0.21
N SER A 303 -16.60 0.72 -0.84
CA SER A 303 -16.94 -0.43 -1.65
C SER A 303 -15.78 -1.44 -1.73
N ARG A 304 -16.11 -2.71 -1.95
CA ARG A 304 -15.14 -3.76 -2.26
C ARG A 304 -15.23 -4.13 -3.74
N ASN A 305 -14.06 -4.37 -4.34
CA ASN A 305 -13.87 -4.62 -5.76
C ASN A 305 -14.12 -3.36 -6.62
N CYS A 306 -13.90 -3.46 -7.94
CA CYS A 306 -14.14 -2.39 -8.90
C CYS A 306 -15.39 -2.70 -9.74
N TYR A 307 -16.27 -1.71 -9.95
CA TYR A 307 -17.49 -1.88 -10.76
C TYR A 307 -17.20 -2.16 -12.25
N TRP A 308 -16.01 -1.79 -12.76
CA TRP A 308 -15.64 -2.06 -14.14
C TRP A 308 -15.24 -3.52 -14.38
N ASN A 309 -14.42 -4.08 -13.47
CA ASN A 309 -13.96 -5.48 -13.45
C ASN A 309 -13.57 -6.12 -14.82
N LYS A 310 -13.08 -5.31 -15.77
CA LYS A 310 -12.79 -5.74 -17.15
C LYS A 310 -11.38 -5.41 -17.62
N CYS A 311 -10.59 -4.69 -16.81
CA CYS A 311 -9.20 -4.34 -17.15
C CYS A 311 -8.38 -5.62 -17.38
N SER A 312 -7.71 -5.73 -18.53
CA SER A 312 -7.05 -6.98 -18.94
C SER A 312 -5.86 -7.37 -18.05
N PHE A 313 -5.19 -6.38 -17.45
CA PHE A 313 -4.04 -6.56 -16.56
C PHE A 313 -4.39 -6.80 -15.09
N CYS A 314 -5.61 -6.48 -14.67
CA CYS A 314 -5.96 -6.38 -13.26
C CYS A 314 -6.21 -7.76 -12.63
N ASP A 315 -5.73 -7.98 -11.41
CA ASP A 315 -5.97 -9.19 -10.63
C ASP A 315 -6.77 -8.96 -9.34
N ILE A 316 -7.20 -7.72 -9.07
CA ILE A 316 -7.99 -7.30 -7.91
C ILE A 316 -9.23 -8.19 -7.74
N CYS A 317 -9.86 -8.57 -8.85
CA CYS A 317 -11.04 -9.42 -8.89
C CYS A 317 -10.85 -10.84 -8.34
N HIS A 318 -9.61 -11.28 -8.11
CA HIS A 318 -9.33 -12.57 -7.47
C HIS A 318 -9.20 -12.47 -5.94
N GLY A 319 -8.96 -11.27 -5.40
CA GLY A 319 -8.97 -11.01 -3.96
C GLY A 319 -10.37 -11.03 -3.35
N TYR A 320 -11.37 -10.70 -4.16
CA TYR A 320 -12.79 -10.70 -3.81
C TYR A 320 -13.56 -11.72 -4.64
N ASP A 321 -14.85 -11.94 -4.35
CA ASP A 321 -15.72 -12.54 -5.34
C ASP A 321 -16.18 -11.45 -6.31
N ASN A 322 -16.42 -11.81 -7.57
CA ASN A 322 -16.52 -10.92 -8.73
C ASN A 322 -17.55 -9.77 -8.65
N ALA A 323 -18.33 -9.66 -7.58
CA ALA A 323 -19.34 -8.61 -7.38
C ALA A 323 -18.75 -7.34 -6.75
N TYR A 324 -19.06 -6.20 -7.36
CA TYR A 324 -18.92 -4.89 -6.74
C TYR A 324 -19.93 -4.74 -5.60
N ARG A 325 -19.44 -4.51 -4.37
CA ARG A 325 -20.30 -4.41 -3.17
C ARG A 325 -20.08 -3.07 -2.51
N ILE A 326 -21.16 -2.34 -2.25
CA ILE A 326 -21.15 -1.01 -1.62
C ILE A 326 -21.66 -1.06 -0.17
N LYS A 327 -21.00 -0.32 0.74
CA LYS A 327 -21.37 -0.23 2.17
C LYS A 327 -22.76 0.41 2.38
N GLY A 328 -23.14 1.29 1.47
CA GLY A 328 -24.35 2.11 1.54
C GLY A 328 -24.05 3.47 2.17
N ILE A 329 -24.56 4.54 1.55
CA ILE A 329 -24.22 5.93 1.90
C ILE A 329 -24.59 6.25 3.36
N LYS A 330 -25.78 5.84 3.82
CA LYS A 330 -26.23 6.10 5.20
C LYS A 330 -25.27 5.51 6.25
N LYS A 331 -24.87 4.26 6.07
CA LYS A 331 -23.92 3.60 6.98
C LYS A 331 -22.53 4.24 6.91
N LEU A 332 -22.09 4.63 5.72
CA LEU A 332 -20.81 5.31 5.57
C LEU A 332 -20.78 6.68 6.27
N ILE A 333 -21.86 7.46 6.16
CA ILE A 333 -22.01 8.73 6.85
C ILE A 333 -21.99 8.55 8.37
N GLN A 334 -22.68 7.53 8.89
CA GLN A 334 -22.63 7.17 10.32
C GLN A 334 -21.22 6.77 10.76
N GLU A 335 -20.52 5.98 9.96
CA GLU A 335 -19.15 5.57 10.23
C GLU A 335 -18.20 6.78 10.30
N ILE A 336 -18.29 7.69 9.34
CA ILE A 336 -17.46 8.90 9.30
C ILE A 336 -17.75 9.80 10.51
N ALA A 337 -19.03 10.03 10.83
CA ALA A 337 -19.41 10.81 11.99
C ALA A 337 -18.87 10.18 13.29
N HIS A 338 -18.98 8.86 13.43
CA HIS A 338 -18.44 8.12 14.56
C HIS A 338 -16.91 8.27 14.67
N LEU A 339 -16.18 8.01 13.58
CA LEU A 339 -14.72 8.08 13.55
C LEU A 339 -14.20 9.50 13.80
N LYS A 340 -14.86 10.52 13.21
CA LYS A 340 -14.54 11.93 13.45
C LYS A 340 -14.69 12.29 14.93
N ASN A 341 -15.81 11.90 15.55
CA ASN A 341 -16.09 12.25 16.94
C ASN A 341 -15.20 11.48 17.91
N LYS A 342 -14.95 10.18 17.67
CA LYS A 342 -14.16 9.32 18.55
C LYS A 342 -12.66 9.64 18.51
N TYR A 343 -12.11 9.90 17.33
CA TYR A 343 -10.65 10.10 17.16
C TYR A 343 -10.24 11.55 16.93
N HIS A 344 -11.21 12.48 16.92
CA HIS A 344 -11.01 13.90 16.65
C HIS A 344 -10.25 14.16 15.33
N VAL A 345 -10.65 13.44 14.27
CA VAL A 345 -10.04 13.53 12.95
C VAL A 345 -10.92 14.24 11.94
N ASN A 346 -10.30 14.94 11.00
CA ASN A 346 -11.00 15.61 9.90
C ASN A 346 -10.56 15.11 8.51
N TYR A 347 -9.57 14.22 8.41
CA TYR A 347 -9.03 13.73 7.15
C TYR A 347 -9.31 12.24 6.96
N PHE A 348 -9.94 11.91 5.84
CA PHE A 348 -10.35 10.55 5.51
C PHE A 348 -9.74 10.13 4.17
N ARG A 349 -9.16 8.92 4.12
CA ARG A 349 -8.68 8.29 2.89
C ARG A 349 -9.57 7.12 2.53
N PHE A 350 -10.23 7.18 1.39
CA PHE A 350 -10.96 6.02 0.87
C PHE A 350 -9.98 5.11 0.12
N VAL A 351 -9.77 3.91 0.63
CA VAL A 351 -8.81 2.93 0.08
C VAL A 351 -9.42 2.03 -1.00
N ASP A 352 -10.51 2.51 -1.61
CA ASP A 352 -11.24 1.85 -2.68
C ASP A 352 -10.44 1.75 -3.97
N GLU A 353 -10.70 0.69 -4.73
CA GLU A 353 -10.09 0.49 -6.05
C GLU A 353 -10.63 1.50 -7.08
N ALA A 354 -11.94 1.74 -7.05
CA ALA A 354 -12.61 2.80 -7.79
C ALA A 354 -14.03 3.00 -7.25
N ILE A 355 -14.38 4.23 -6.92
CA ILE A 355 -15.75 4.61 -6.55
C ILE A 355 -16.49 5.13 -7.79
N HIS A 356 -17.73 4.69 -7.97
CA HIS A 356 -18.57 5.16 -9.09
C HIS A 356 -19.01 6.62 -8.86
N PRO A 357 -18.98 7.51 -9.89
CA PRO A 357 -19.37 8.93 -9.76
C PRO A 357 -20.76 9.18 -9.16
N ILE A 358 -21.74 8.32 -9.47
CA ILE A 358 -23.10 8.38 -8.89
C ILE A 358 -23.03 8.37 -7.36
N HIS A 359 -22.24 7.46 -6.78
CA HIS A 359 -22.13 7.34 -5.33
C HIS A 359 -21.34 8.48 -4.69
N LEU A 360 -20.35 9.02 -5.41
CA LEU A 360 -19.66 10.24 -4.96
C LEU A 360 -20.64 11.42 -4.88
N LYS A 361 -21.54 11.57 -5.87
CA LYS A 361 -22.58 12.60 -5.84
C LYS A 361 -23.49 12.45 -4.62
N GLU A 362 -24.01 11.25 -4.38
CA GLU A 362 -24.89 10.95 -3.24
C GLU A 362 -24.19 11.23 -1.91
N PHE A 363 -22.95 10.75 -1.78
CA PHE A 363 -22.13 10.97 -0.59
C PHE A 363 -21.84 12.45 -0.34
N SER A 364 -21.43 13.19 -1.37
CA SER A 364 -21.15 14.62 -1.27
C SER A 364 -22.37 15.43 -0.84
N ASN A 365 -23.56 15.12 -1.36
CA ASN A 365 -24.80 15.78 -0.95
C ASN A 365 -25.12 15.53 0.53
N GLU A 366 -24.99 14.29 1.00
CA GLU A 366 -25.26 13.96 2.40
C GLU A 366 -24.23 14.60 3.36
N LEU A 367 -22.94 14.66 2.98
CA LEU A 367 -21.92 15.37 3.75
C LEU A 367 -22.23 16.86 3.92
N ILE A 368 -22.66 17.52 2.84
CA ILE A 368 -23.02 18.95 2.85
C ILE A 368 -24.28 19.17 3.68
N LYS A 369 -25.31 18.35 3.48
CA LYS A 369 -26.57 18.41 4.22
C LYS A 369 -26.38 18.30 5.73
N LEU A 370 -25.47 17.43 6.17
CA LEU A 370 -25.16 17.21 7.58
C LEU A 370 -24.04 18.12 8.11
N ASN A 371 -23.46 18.98 7.26
CA ASN A 371 -22.36 19.88 7.61
C ASN A 371 -21.20 19.17 8.33
N LEU A 372 -20.86 17.94 7.89
CA LEU A 372 -19.88 17.10 8.59
C LEU A 372 -18.45 17.66 8.53
N ASN A 373 -18.15 18.59 7.62
CA ASN A 373 -16.88 19.32 7.53
C ASN A 373 -15.64 18.41 7.65
N ILE A 374 -15.56 17.44 6.75
CA ILE A 374 -14.39 16.57 6.59
C ILE A 374 -13.61 16.93 5.34
N LYS A 375 -12.38 16.45 5.24
CA LYS A 375 -11.56 16.46 4.04
C LYS A 375 -11.31 15.03 3.62
N TRP A 376 -11.45 14.73 2.34
CA TRP A 376 -11.32 13.36 1.87
C TRP A 376 -10.64 13.23 0.51
N GLU A 377 -10.14 12.03 0.27
CA GLU A 377 -9.52 11.62 -1.00
C GLU A 377 -9.87 10.18 -1.36
N THR A 378 -9.85 9.86 -2.64
CA THR A 378 -10.15 8.52 -3.16
C THR A 378 -9.52 8.28 -4.53
N ALA A 379 -9.42 7.01 -4.92
CA ALA A 379 -9.19 6.63 -6.31
C ALA A 379 -10.51 6.56 -7.10
N CYS A 380 -10.44 6.94 -8.37
CA CYS A 380 -11.52 6.93 -9.34
C CYS A 380 -11.01 6.43 -10.70
N ARG A 381 -11.96 5.97 -11.52
CA ARG A 381 -11.71 5.78 -12.95
C ARG A 381 -11.91 7.11 -13.68
N VAL A 382 -11.38 7.19 -14.89
CA VAL A 382 -11.70 8.27 -15.82
C VAL A 382 -13.13 8.05 -16.29
N GLU A 383 -14.03 8.94 -15.87
CA GLU A 383 -15.47 8.86 -16.15
C GLU A 383 -16.01 10.22 -16.63
N LYS A 384 -17.06 10.21 -17.45
CA LYS A 384 -17.54 11.40 -18.18
C LYS A 384 -18.09 12.49 -17.26
N GLU A 385 -18.58 12.12 -16.08
CA GLU A 385 -19.14 13.01 -15.07
C GLU A 385 -18.12 14.05 -14.60
N PHE A 386 -16.83 13.69 -14.55
CA PHE A 386 -15.76 14.61 -14.15
C PHE A 386 -15.48 15.72 -15.19
N LYS A 387 -16.10 15.66 -16.38
CA LYS A 387 -16.08 16.77 -17.35
C LYS A 387 -17.00 17.92 -16.94
N ASN A 388 -17.95 17.68 -16.03
CA ASN A 388 -18.89 18.70 -15.59
C ASN A 388 -18.29 19.49 -14.41
N PRO A 389 -18.02 20.81 -14.57
CA PRO A 389 -17.51 21.63 -13.49
C PRO A 389 -18.41 21.66 -12.24
N ASP A 390 -19.73 21.59 -12.40
CA ASP A 390 -20.67 21.57 -11.27
C ASP A 390 -20.52 20.32 -10.42
N PHE A 391 -20.24 19.18 -11.06
CA PHE A 391 -19.95 17.94 -10.35
C PHE A 391 -18.65 18.07 -9.55
N CYS A 392 -17.57 18.55 -10.16
CA CYS A 392 -16.30 18.77 -9.47
C CYS A 392 -16.42 19.79 -8.32
N ASN A 393 -17.18 20.88 -8.53
CA ASN A 393 -17.47 21.88 -7.50
C ASN A 393 -18.27 21.30 -6.33
N LEU A 394 -19.23 20.41 -6.60
CA LEU A 394 -19.96 19.68 -5.56
C LEU A 394 -19.00 18.82 -4.72
N LEU A 395 -18.11 18.07 -5.37
CA LEU A 395 -17.12 17.25 -4.66
C LEU A 395 -16.24 18.13 -3.77
N TYR A 396 -15.72 19.25 -4.29
CA TYR A 396 -14.87 20.17 -3.53
C TYR A 396 -15.61 20.75 -2.32
N LYS A 397 -16.86 21.21 -2.49
CA LYS A 397 -17.73 21.72 -1.42
C LYS A 397 -17.97 20.69 -0.32
N SER A 398 -18.10 19.41 -0.68
CA SER A 398 -18.25 18.32 0.29
C SER A 398 -16.98 17.96 1.06
N GLY A 399 -15.82 18.50 0.66
CA GLY A 399 -14.53 18.23 1.30
C GLY A 399 -13.54 17.42 0.47
N CYS A 400 -13.84 17.09 -0.80
CA CYS A 400 -12.88 16.41 -1.66
C CYS A 400 -11.64 17.28 -1.86
N ARG A 401 -10.45 16.74 -1.62
CA ARG A 401 -9.17 17.46 -1.79
C ARG A 401 -8.23 16.80 -2.76
N SER A 402 -8.34 15.49 -2.98
CA SER A 402 -7.49 14.76 -3.92
C SER A 402 -8.27 13.63 -4.60
N LEU A 403 -8.08 13.48 -5.91
CA LEU A 403 -8.59 12.37 -6.71
C LEU A 403 -7.43 11.71 -7.47
N SER A 404 -7.35 10.38 -7.34
CA SER A 404 -6.37 9.59 -8.08
C SER A 404 -7.04 8.90 -9.26
N PHE A 405 -6.55 9.11 -10.49
CA PHE A 405 -7.08 8.50 -11.70
C PHE A 405 -6.12 7.46 -12.29
N GLY A 406 -6.63 6.25 -12.56
CA GLY A 406 -5.90 5.26 -13.35
C GLY A 406 -5.98 5.58 -14.84
N VAL A 407 -5.09 6.45 -15.34
CA VAL A 407 -5.00 6.83 -16.77
C VAL A 407 -4.21 5.79 -17.58
N GLU A 408 -3.23 5.15 -16.96
CA GLU A 408 -2.35 4.09 -17.50
C GLU A 408 -1.50 4.47 -18.71
N SER A 409 -2.07 5.00 -19.79
CA SER A 409 -1.37 5.35 -21.03
C SER A 409 -2.00 6.59 -21.68
N GLY A 410 -1.21 7.33 -22.46
CA GLY A 410 -1.70 8.40 -23.34
C GLY A 410 -1.98 7.96 -24.77
N SER A 411 -2.00 6.65 -25.04
CA SER A 411 -2.40 6.09 -26.33
C SER A 411 -3.75 5.36 -26.24
N GLN A 412 -4.70 5.72 -27.11
CA GLN A 412 -6.04 5.11 -27.12
C GLN A 412 -5.92 3.61 -27.44
N LYS A 413 -5.01 3.26 -28.35
CA LYS A 413 -4.72 1.87 -28.69
C LYS A 413 -4.33 1.05 -27.46
N VAL A 414 -3.43 1.56 -26.61
CA VAL A 414 -2.99 0.85 -25.39
C VAL A 414 -4.11 0.77 -24.36
N ILE A 415 -4.89 1.84 -24.20
CA ILE A 415 -6.08 1.88 -23.32
C ILE A 415 -7.13 0.83 -23.74
N ASP A 416 -7.33 0.65 -25.05
CA ASP A 416 -8.25 -0.36 -25.60
C ASP A 416 -7.71 -1.77 -25.38
N LEU A 417 -6.40 -2.00 -25.55
CA LEU A 417 -5.74 -3.27 -25.22
C LEU A 417 -5.83 -3.60 -23.72
N MET A 418 -5.74 -2.58 -22.87
CA MET A 418 -5.96 -2.70 -21.42
C MET A 418 -7.45 -2.90 -21.07
N ASN A 419 -8.36 -2.71 -22.01
CA ASN A 419 -9.81 -2.70 -21.84
C ASN A 419 -10.24 -1.77 -20.70
N LYS A 420 -9.69 -0.54 -20.68
CA LYS A 420 -10.02 0.45 -19.65
C LYS A 420 -11.38 1.11 -19.89
N GLY A 421 -11.88 1.14 -21.12
CA GLY A 421 -13.27 1.49 -21.43
C GLY A 421 -13.63 2.97 -21.39
N TYR A 422 -12.66 3.88 -21.61
CA TYR A 422 -12.93 5.31 -21.76
C TYR A 422 -12.15 5.90 -22.95
N ASP A 423 -12.58 7.08 -23.39
CA ASP A 423 -11.94 7.82 -24.48
C ASP A 423 -10.90 8.81 -23.93
N LEU A 424 -9.67 8.79 -24.45
CA LEU A 424 -8.61 9.72 -24.05
C LEU A 424 -8.94 11.20 -24.22
N LYS A 425 -9.79 11.52 -25.21
CA LYS A 425 -10.25 12.91 -25.46
C LYS A 425 -10.94 13.55 -24.24
N ASP A 426 -11.43 12.73 -23.31
CA ASP A 426 -12.09 13.19 -22.11
C ASP A 426 -11.08 13.53 -20.99
N VAL A 427 -9.87 12.97 -21.02
CA VAL A 427 -8.85 13.14 -19.95
C VAL A 427 -8.48 14.61 -19.78
N ASP A 428 -8.17 15.33 -20.87
CA ASP A 428 -7.80 16.75 -20.80
C ASP A 428 -8.89 17.60 -20.11
N LYS A 429 -10.15 17.37 -20.48
CA LYS A 429 -11.31 18.09 -19.92
C LYS A 429 -11.55 17.73 -18.46
N ILE A 430 -11.34 16.48 -18.10
CA ILE A 430 -11.49 15.98 -16.72
C ILE A 430 -10.41 16.61 -15.83
N LEU A 431 -9.15 16.53 -16.22
CA LEU A 431 -8.03 17.10 -15.46
C LEU A 431 -8.22 18.60 -15.24
N ASN A 432 -8.59 19.33 -16.29
CA ASN A 432 -8.90 20.76 -16.21
C ASN A 432 -10.08 21.05 -15.25
N SER A 433 -11.19 20.32 -15.36
CA SER A 433 -12.39 20.55 -14.53
C SER A 433 -12.15 20.25 -13.05
N VAL A 434 -11.43 19.17 -12.76
CA VAL A 434 -11.06 18.77 -11.39
C VAL A 434 -10.12 19.81 -10.76
N ASN A 435 -9.10 20.24 -11.51
CA ASN A 435 -8.15 21.22 -11.04
C ASN A 435 -8.79 22.59 -10.79
N ASN A 436 -9.63 23.08 -11.71
CA ASN A 436 -10.35 24.35 -11.59
C ASN A 436 -11.29 24.38 -10.36
N ALA A 437 -11.88 23.24 -10.00
CA ALA A 437 -12.66 23.11 -8.76
C ALA A 437 -11.78 23.20 -7.49
N GLY A 438 -10.46 23.10 -7.62
CA GLY A 438 -9.50 23.13 -6.51
C GLY A 438 -9.18 21.77 -5.92
N ILE A 439 -9.45 20.70 -6.66
CA ILE A 439 -9.14 19.32 -6.26
C ILE A 439 -7.80 18.92 -6.88
N SER A 440 -6.90 18.37 -6.05
CA SER A 440 -5.63 17.82 -6.52
C SER A 440 -5.84 16.56 -7.33
N THR A 441 -5.04 16.40 -8.38
CA THR A 441 -5.09 15.25 -9.26
C THR A 441 -3.79 14.45 -9.18
N HIS A 442 -3.91 13.18 -8.82
CA HIS A 442 -2.88 12.18 -8.98
C HIS A 442 -3.22 11.28 -10.18
N ILE A 443 -2.24 10.89 -10.99
CA ILE A 443 -2.49 9.91 -12.05
C ILE A 443 -1.56 8.69 -11.95
N TYR A 444 -2.12 7.52 -12.23
CA TYR A 444 -1.34 6.30 -12.42
C TYR A 444 -1.07 6.09 -13.90
N LEU A 445 0.17 5.76 -14.21
CA LEU A 445 0.66 5.39 -15.53
C LEU A 445 1.32 4.01 -15.48
N MET A 446 1.25 3.30 -16.59
CA MET A 446 1.80 1.97 -16.76
C MET A 446 2.61 1.92 -18.05
N THR A 447 3.84 1.45 -17.96
CA THR A 447 4.73 1.26 -19.11
C THR A 447 4.94 -0.22 -19.39
N ASP A 448 5.43 -0.54 -20.58
CA ASP A 448 5.80 -1.89 -21.01
C ASP A 448 4.60 -2.84 -21.12
N PHE A 449 3.41 -2.30 -21.37
CA PHE A 449 2.24 -3.14 -21.62
C PHE A 449 2.38 -3.88 -22.96
N PRO A 450 2.03 -5.18 -23.06
CA PRO A 450 2.13 -5.91 -24.32
C PRO A 450 1.36 -5.23 -25.46
N GLY A 451 2.06 -4.85 -26.52
CA GLY A 451 1.50 -4.11 -27.66
C GLY A 451 1.79 -2.60 -27.65
N GLU A 452 2.41 -2.08 -26.59
CA GLU A 452 2.96 -0.71 -26.53
C GLU A 452 4.30 -0.63 -27.27
N SER A 453 4.43 0.28 -28.25
CA SER A 453 5.70 0.63 -28.88
C SER A 453 6.19 2.00 -28.41
N ASP A 454 7.41 2.38 -28.81
CA ASP A 454 7.97 3.70 -28.48
C ASP A 454 7.09 4.86 -28.96
N LYS A 455 6.30 4.65 -30.02
CA LYS A 455 5.32 5.63 -30.49
C LYS A 455 4.22 5.88 -29.46
N GLU A 456 3.55 4.84 -28.98
CA GLU A 456 2.47 4.97 -27.98
C GLU A 456 2.99 5.45 -26.63
N PHE A 457 4.22 5.08 -26.29
CA PHE A 457 4.92 5.61 -25.14
C PHE A 457 5.17 7.12 -25.26
N GLN A 458 5.59 7.60 -26.44
CA GLN A 458 5.74 9.03 -26.70
C GLN A 458 4.39 9.78 -26.65
N GLU A 459 3.29 9.16 -27.08
CA GLU A 459 1.94 9.72 -26.90
C GLU A 459 1.62 9.93 -25.42
N THR A 460 2.06 9.02 -24.54
CA THR A 460 1.95 9.16 -23.08
C THR A 460 2.75 10.35 -22.54
N ILE A 461 3.99 10.54 -23.00
CA ILE A 461 4.79 11.73 -22.66
C ILE A 461 4.09 13.01 -23.10
N ASN A 462 3.56 13.03 -24.33
CA ASN A 462 2.92 14.22 -24.89
C ASN A 462 1.66 14.59 -24.09
N LEU A 463 0.85 13.61 -23.68
CA LEU A 463 -0.29 13.83 -22.78
C LEU A 463 0.15 14.47 -21.45
N MET A 464 1.22 13.95 -20.86
CA MET A 464 1.78 14.46 -19.60
C MET A 464 2.26 15.91 -19.72
N LEU A 465 3.04 16.21 -20.76
CA LEU A 465 3.57 17.55 -20.98
C LEU A 465 2.46 18.55 -21.28
N LYS A 466 1.45 18.14 -22.04
CA LYS A 466 0.27 18.96 -22.35
C LYS A 466 -0.53 19.32 -21.10
N ASN A 467 -0.68 18.38 -20.16
CA ASN A 467 -1.52 18.56 -18.97
C ASN A 467 -0.71 18.82 -17.70
N LYS A 468 0.56 19.20 -17.81
CA LYS A 468 1.49 19.33 -16.67
C LYS A 468 0.99 20.25 -15.55
N GLU A 469 0.21 21.29 -15.87
CA GLU A 469 -0.32 22.24 -14.89
C GLU A 469 -1.51 21.66 -14.10
N PHE A 470 -2.21 20.69 -14.68
CA PHE A 470 -3.38 20.04 -14.08
C PHE A 470 -3.05 18.74 -13.33
N ILE A 471 -1.81 18.24 -13.46
CA ILE A 471 -1.35 17.02 -12.82
C ILE A 471 -0.45 17.39 -11.64
N GLN A 472 -0.95 17.21 -10.40
CA GLN A 472 -0.20 17.55 -9.19
C GLN A 472 0.84 16.49 -8.84
N SER A 473 0.53 15.23 -9.11
CA SER A 473 1.46 14.12 -8.88
C SER A 473 1.13 12.95 -9.81
N PHE A 474 2.10 12.07 -10.04
CA PHE A 474 1.90 10.88 -10.85
C PHE A 474 2.76 9.72 -10.36
N GLN A 475 2.32 8.50 -10.64
CA GLN A 475 3.08 7.30 -10.39
C GLN A 475 3.18 6.49 -11.68
N VAL A 476 4.40 6.11 -12.03
CA VAL A 476 4.68 5.23 -13.18
C VAL A 476 5.02 3.85 -12.65
N SER A 477 4.27 2.86 -13.09
CA SER A 477 4.50 1.45 -12.81
C SER A 477 4.94 0.73 -14.08
N LYS A 478 5.80 -0.28 -13.94
CA LYS A 478 6.09 -1.20 -15.04
C LYS A 478 5.04 -2.30 -15.03
N PHE A 479 4.49 -2.65 -16.19
CA PHE A 479 3.57 -3.77 -16.31
C PHE A 479 4.22 -5.06 -15.81
N MET A 480 3.48 -5.78 -14.97
CA MET A 480 3.84 -7.11 -14.51
C MET A 480 2.68 -8.05 -14.78
N LEU A 481 2.95 -9.17 -15.47
CA LEU A 481 1.93 -10.17 -15.74
C LEU A 481 1.61 -10.94 -14.45
N THR A 482 0.44 -10.67 -13.89
CA THR A 482 -0.07 -11.43 -12.75
C THR A 482 -0.77 -12.70 -13.24
N LYS A 483 -0.49 -13.88 -12.65
CA LYS A 483 -1.03 -15.20 -13.04
C LYS A 483 -2.56 -15.26 -13.20
N LYS A 484 -3.26 -14.36 -12.52
CA LYS A 484 -4.71 -14.34 -12.39
C LYS A 484 -5.39 -13.28 -13.28
N SER A 485 -4.66 -12.42 -13.98
CA SER A 485 -5.27 -11.43 -14.88
C SER A 485 -5.96 -12.09 -16.08
N ILE A 486 -6.88 -11.35 -16.72
CA ILE A 486 -7.56 -11.81 -17.95
C ILE A 486 -6.51 -12.11 -19.03
N LEU A 487 -5.53 -11.21 -19.19
CA LEU A 487 -4.44 -11.36 -20.15
C LEU A 487 -3.62 -12.64 -19.92
N SER A 488 -3.35 -12.99 -18.66
CA SER A 488 -2.65 -14.25 -18.35
C SER A 488 -3.47 -15.46 -18.76
N LYS A 489 -4.79 -15.45 -18.55
CA LYS A 489 -5.68 -16.56 -18.92
C LYS A 489 -5.79 -16.72 -20.43
N GLU A 490 -5.84 -15.61 -21.17
CA GLU A 490 -5.83 -15.62 -22.63
C GLU A 490 -4.51 -16.15 -23.18
N TYR A 491 -3.38 -15.72 -22.61
CA TYR A 491 -2.06 -16.21 -22.99
C TYR A 491 -1.88 -17.71 -22.73
N SER A 492 -2.31 -18.21 -21.56
CA SER A 492 -2.26 -19.64 -21.24
C SER A 492 -3.13 -20.51 -22.15
N LYS A 493 -4.22 -19.98 -22.71
CA LYS A 493 -5.06 -20.71 -23.68
C LYS A 493 -4.40 -20.82 -25.06
N GLN A 494 -3.53 -19.88 -25.42
CA GLN A 494 -2.84 -19.86 -26.71
C GLN A 494 -1.62 -20.80 -26.75
N LYS A 495 -1.04 -21.15 -25.59
CA LYS A 495 0.03 -22.16 -25.48
C LYS A 495 -0.53 -23.46 -24.92
N SER A 496 -0.81 -24.41 -25.81
CA SER A 496 -0.99 -25.82 -25.44
C SER A 496 0.35 -26.45 -25.02
N ASP A 497 0.82 -26.19 -23.80
CA ASP A 497 1.80 -27.04 -23.10
C ASP A 497 1.82 -26.78 -21.57
N PRO A 498 1.45 -27.75 -20.70
CA PRO A 498 1.37 -27.56 -19.26
C PRO A 498 2.71 -27.95 -18.60
N GLY A 499 3.71 -27.05 -18.63
CA GLY A 499 5.04 -27.44 -18.18
C GLY A 499 6.06 -26.33 -17.93
N SER A 500 5.69 -25.21 -17.32
CA SER A 500 6.69 -24.36 -16.65
C SER A 500 6.12 -23.59 -15.47
N SER A 501 6.65 -23.87 -14.28
CA SER A 501 6.30 -23.26 -12.99
C SER A 501 6.94 -21.88 -12.78
N SER A 502 7.38 -21.22 -13.85
CA SER A 502 7.87 -19.86 -13.87
C SER A 502 7.61 -19.25 -15.25
N LEU A 503 6.51 -18.52 -15.40
CA LEU A 503 6.36 -17.56 -16.49
C LEU A 503 7.21 -16.33 -16.14
N ASN A 504 8.53 -16.52 -16.10
CA ASN A 504 9.46 -15.43 -16.33
C ASN A 504 9.31 -15.09 -17.80
N PHE A 505 8.70 -13.97 -18.09
CA PHE A 505 8.96 -13.27 -19.33
C PHE A 505 10.46 -12.95 -19.31
N GLU A 506 11.28 -13.77 -19.97
CA GLU A 506 12.44 -13.22 -20.68
C GLU A 506 11.85 -12.34 -21.79
N ILE A 507 11.48 -11.11 -21.42
CA ILE A 507 11.53 -10.01 -22.38
C ILE A 507 12.99 -10.00 -22.78
N ASN A 508 13.28 -10.35 -24.04
CA ASN A 508 14.56 -10.07 -24.66
C ASN A 508 14.92 -8.62 -24.31
N ASN A 509 15.84 -8.41 -23.37
CA ASN A 509 16.35 -7.11 -22.94
C ASN A 509 17.25 -6.47 -24.03
N ASN A 510 17.00 -6.78 -25.30
CA ASN A 510 17.68 -6.21 -26.46
C ASN A 510 16.79 -5.21 -27.18
N THR A 511 16.27 -4.24 -26.44
CA THR A 511 15.93 -2.95 -27.04
C THR A 511 16.66 -1.89 -26.23
N ASP A 512 17.77 -1.39 -26.78
CA ASP A 512 18.33 -0.08 -26.48
C ASP A 512 17.22 0.97 -26.67
N ARG A 513 16.34 1.12 -25.68
CA ARG A 513 15.33 2.17 -25.70
C ARG A 513 16.00 3.47 -25.26
N PRO A 514 15.86 4.56 -26.02
CA PRO A 514 16.42 5.85 -25.63
C PRO A 514 15.82 6.27 -24.30
N LYS A 515 16.69 6.71 -23.37
CA LYS A 515 16.41 7.43 -22.11
C LYS A 515 14.97 7.25 -21.58
N SER A 516 14.81 6.37 -20.57
CA SER A 516 13.52 6.05 -19.93
C SER A 516 12.56 7.26 -19.79
N LEU A 517 11.23 7.06 -19.89
CA LEU A 517 10.16 8.06 -19.67
C LEU A 517 10.55 9.12 -18.63
N LYS A 518 11.13 8.62 -17.54
CA LYS A 518 11.61 9.32 -16.38
C LYS A 518 12.68 10.36 -16.69
N GLN A 519 13.65 10.05 -17.54
CA GLN A 519 14.71 10.95 -17.98
C GLN A 519 14.18 12.02 -18.94
N THR A 520 13.34 11.65 -19.91
CA THR A 520 12.65 12.61 -20.79
C THR A 520 11.74 13.57 -20.02
N LEU A 521 11.01 13.06 -19.02
CA LEU A 521 10.20 13.89 -18.10
C LEU A 521 11.07 14.73 -17.17
N LYS A 522 12.18 14.21 -16.66
CA LYS A 522 13.14 14.95 -15.80
C LYS A 522 13.84 16.09 -16.53
N GLU A 523 14.14 15.91 -17.82
CA GLU A 523 14.77 16.91 -18.68
C GLU A 523 13.77 18.00 -19.15
N ASN A 524 12.47 17.68 -19.29
CA ASN A 524 11.45 18.59 -19.85
C ASN A 524 10.40 19.14 -18.86
N LEU A 525 10.39 18.68 -17.60
CA LEU A 525 9.56 19.22 -16.50
C LEU A 525 10.41 19.97 -15.45
N PRO A 526 11.31 20.90 -15.80
CA PRO A 526 12.05 21.64 -14.79
C PRO A 526 11.08 22.50 -13.97
N HIS A 527 11.06 22.23 -12.66
CA HIS A 527 10.65 23.08 -11.55
C HIS A 527 9.39 23.95 -11.77
N HIS A 528 8.26 23.42 -11.26
CA HIS A 528 6.99 24.14 -11.23
C HIS A 528 7.05 25.39 -10.34
N LYS A 529 7.03 26.58 -10.97
CA LYS A 529 6.80 27.88 -10.31
C LYS A 529 5.39 28.01 -9.71
N VAL A 530 4.42 27.26 -10.20
CA VAL A 530 3.04 27.29 -9.67
C VAL A 530 2.92 26.53 -8.34
N GLY A 531 3.93 25.71 -7.98
CA GLY A 531 4.09 25.24 -6.61
C GLY A 531 4.28 26.40 -5.63
N GLN A 532 4.95 27.49 -6.03
CA GLN A 532 5.16 28.66 -5.16
C GLN A 532 3.94 29.58 -5.07
N GLU A 533 3.12 29.70 -6.13
CA GLU A 533 1.91 30.53 -6.08
C GLU A 533 0.71 29.81 -5.42
N LEU A 534 0.61 28.47 -5.52
CA LEU A 534 -0.43 27.67 -4.83
C LEU A 534 -0.20 27.55 -3.31
N ILE A 535 1.04 27.78 -2.83
CA ILE A 535 1.38 27.81 -1.39
C ILE A 535 0.73 29.00 -0.67
N SER A 536 0.45 30.11 -1.38
CA SER A 536 -0.28 31.25 -0.80
C SER A 536 -1.78 30.98 -0.59
N SER A 537 -2.33 29.92 -1.21
CA SER A 537 -3.76 29.64 -1.24
C SER A 537 -4.13 28.25 -0.68
N HIS A 538 -3.63 27.87 0.50
CA HIS A 538 -4.19 26.81 1.37
C HIS A 538 -4.50 25.43 0.71
N ARG A 539 -3.90 25.10 -0.45
CA ARG A 539 -4.21 23.88 -1.23
C ARG A 539 -3.00 22.94 -1.27
N MET A 540 -3.11 21.86 -0.49
CA MET A 540 -2.32 20.62 -0.44
C MET A 540 -1.22 20.48 0.63
N ILE A 541 -1.50 19.53 1.52
CA ILE A 541 -0.62 18.40 1.82
C ILE A 541 -1.44 17.15 1.54
N PHE A 542 -0.83 16.11 0.97
CA PHE A 542 -1.19 14.67 1.05
C PHE A 542 -0.63 13.82 -0.10
N THR A 543 -0.03 14.41 -1.13
CA THR A 543 0.52 13.64 -2.25
C THR A 543 1.93 14.09 -2.61
N ASP A 544 2.91 13.74 -1.77
CA ASP A 544 4.31 13.70 -2.24
C ASP A 544 5.21 12.78 -1.40
N MET A 545 4.82 11.50 -1.30
CA MET A 545 5.73 10.44 -0.84
C MET A 545 5.77 9.24 -1.80
N ASN A 546 5.14 9.30 -2.97
CA ASN A 546 5.16 8.23 -3.96
C ASN A 546 6.04 8.59 -5.16
N SER A 547 7.35 8.38 -5.03
CA SER A 547 8.21 8.06 -6.18
C SER A 547 9.56 7.50 -5.71
N ASN A 548 9.77 6.21 -5.97
CA ASN A 548 11.10 5.61 -5.98
C ASN A 548 11.94 6.23 -7.11
N ARG A 549 13.09 6.80 -6.72
CA ARG A 549 14.39 6.97 -7.40
C ARG A 549 14.90 8.38 -7.16
N PHE A 550 15.75 8.48 -6.13
CA PHE A 550 16.62 9.62 -5.87
C PHE A 550 18.03 9.11 -5.50
N CYS A 551 18.47 8.01 -6.13
CA CYS A 551 19.88 7.63 -6.21
C CYS A 551 20.50 8.03 -7.56
N GLU A 552 19.85 8.91 -8.32
CA GLU A 552 20.44 9.59 -9.48
C GLU A 552 20.04 11.07 -9.42
N TYR A 553 20.72 11.79 -8.54
CA TYR A 553 21.06 13.19 -8.72
C TYR A 553 22.56 13.34 -8.58
#